data_AF-A0A2N7W9Y7-F1
#
_entry.id   AF-A0A2N7W9Y7-F1
#
_cell.length_a   1.000
_cell.length_b   1.000
_cell.length_c   1.000
_cell.angle_alpha   90.00
_cell.angle_beta   90.00
_cell.angle_gamma   90.00
#
_symmetry.space_group_name_H-M   'P 1'
#
loop_
_entity.id
_entity.type
_entity.pdbx_description
1 polymer ?
#
loop_
_entity_poly.entity_id
_entity_poly.type
_entity_poly.pdbx_seq_one_letter_code
_entity_poly.pdbx_strand_id
1 'polypeptide(L)'
;MARKIEHAAPHFNWNKKVVILTDVDFVRVRDVQVCSGGSVVPSHIPQKVGFLVDVNQEHNVYLALDLVGVTPMAFTATVARLGETRSVLSAPGIYSEKKGDGKMKEEAFSHVMSTPGRISPDGRYVSADGSMDCRAGSYPGVWDLTLKKPVTRDDGCEELFPEK
;
A
#
# COMPACT_ATOMS: atom_id res chain seq x y z
N MET A 1 -7.65 27.58 3.47
CA MET A 1 -6.54 27.56 4.46
C MET A 1 -5.87 26.20 4.38
N ALA A 2 -4.53 26.14 4.35
CA ALA A 2 -3.82 24.86 4.38
C ALA A 2 -3.93 24.26 5.79
N ARG A 3 -4.33 22.98 5.89
CA ARG A 3 -4.38 22.23 7.14
C ARG A 3 -2.95 22.00 7.63
N LYS A 4 -2.63 22.46 8.85
CA LYS A 4 -1.38 22.09 9.52
C LYS A 4 -1.54 20.66 10.04
N ILE A 5 -0.61 19.78 9.69
CA ILE A 5 -0.55 18.43 10.26
C ILE A 5 0.24 18.53 11.56
N GLU A 6 -0.40 18.17 12.67
CA GLU A 6 0.20 18.11 14.00
C GLU A 6 0.32 16.63 14.41
N HIS A 7 1.34 16.29 15.21
CA HIS A 7 1.59 14.91 15.67
C HIS A 7 1.80 13.88 14.55
N ALA A 8 2.46 14.27 13.46
CA ALA A 8 2.88 13.34 12.41
C ALA A 8 4.04 12.45 12.89
N ALA A 9 4.10 11.21 12.39
CA ALA A 9 5.25 10.32 12.48
C ALA A 9 5.75 10.01 11.06
N PRO A 10 6.46 10.95 10.42
CA PRO A 10 6.79 10.84 9.01
C PRO A 10 7.73 9.67 8.74
N HIS A 11 7.44 8.90 7.70
CA HIS A 11 8.31 7.84 7.21
C HIS A 11 8.25 7.76 5.69
N PHE A 12 9.27 7.18 5.08
CA PHE A 12 9.29 6.96 3.64
C PHE A 12 8.46 5.75 3.26
N ASN A 13 7.85 5.80 2.09
CA ASN A 13 7.41 4.59 1.40
C ASN A 13 8.63 3.76 0.94
N TRP A 14 8.41 2.53 0.47
CA TRP A 14 9.51 1.57 0.23
C TRP A 14 10.61 2.09 -0.72
N ASN A 15 10.25 2.86 -1.76
CA ASN A 15 11.19 3.41 -2.74
C ASN A 15 11.64 4.85 -2.44
N LYS A 16 11.28 5.39 -1.26
CA LYS A 16 11.69 6.72 -0.78
C LYS A 16 11.31 7.88 -1.71
N LYS A 17 10.30 7.72 -2.57
CA LYS A 17 9.77 8.81 -3.41
C LYS A 17 8.69 9.61 -2.70
N VAL A 18 8.08 9.05 -1.67
CA VAL A 18 6.97 9.64 -0.92
C VAL A 18 7.28 9.60 0.58
N VAL A 19 6.92 10.67 1.29
CA VAL A 19 6.86 10.72 2.75
C VAL A 19 5.41 10.59 3.17
N ILE A 20 5.09 9.52 3.89
CA ILE A 20 3.79 9.31 4.53
C ILE A 20 3.82 10.09 5.85
N LEU A 21 2.83 10.95 6.06
CA LEU A 21 2.76 11.89 7.18
C LEU A 21 1.81 11.41 8.27
N THR A 22 0.68 10.85 7.86
CA THR A 22 -0.38 10.30 8.71
C THR A 22 -0.91 9.01 8.06
N ASP A 23 -1.94 8.40 8.65
CA ASP A 23 -2.63 7.23 8.07
C ASP A 23 -3.17 7.49 6.65
N VAL A 24 -3.38 8.75 6.25
CA VAL A 24 -3.96 9.06 4.93
C VAL A 24 -3.25 10.16 4.16
N ASP A 25 -2.43 10.97 4.83
CA ASP A 25 -1.77 12.15 4.25
C ASP A 25 -0.32 11.82 3.85
N PHE A 26 0.11 12.33 2.70
CA PHE A 26 1.46 12.11 2.18
C PHE A 26 1.95 13.25 1.27
N VAL A 27 3.26 13.33 1.06
CA VAL A 27 3.92 14.31 0.17
C VAL A 27 4.99 13.65 -0.69
N ARG A 28 5.18 14.14 -1.93
CA ARG A 28 6.31 13.71 -2.74
C ARG A 28 7.60 14.32 -2.22
N VAL A 29 8.65 13.51 -2.17
CA VAL A 29 10.00 13.99 -1.79
C VAL A 29 10.45 15.11 -2.73
N ARG A 30 10.18 14.98 -4.03
CA ARG A 30 10.51 16.02 -5.01
C ARG A 30 9.86 17.36 -4.68
N ASP A 31 8.59 17.37 -4.29
CA ASP A 31 7.87 18.62 -3.97
C ASP A 31 8.48 19.31 -2.75
N VAL A 32 8.92 18.52 -1.76
CA VAL A 32 9.63 19.02 -0.57
C VAL A 32 11.01 19.56 -0.96
N GLN A 33 11.75 18.87 -1.82
CA GLN A 33 13.11 19.27 -2.24
C GLN A 33 13.13 20.58 -3.05
N VAL A 34 12.12 20.83 -3.89
CA VAL A 34 12.05 22.07 -4.69
C VAL A 34 11.40 23.23 -3.92
N CYS A 35 10.89 23.01 -2.71
CA CYS A 35 10.22 24.04 -1.93
C CYS A 35 11.24 25.03 -1.33
N SER A 36 11.36 26.22 -1.92
CA SER A 36 12.18 27.31 -1.37
C SER A 36 11.31 28.31 -0.59
N GLY A 37 11.19 28.12 0.73
CA GLY A 37 10.63 29.14 1.64
C GLY A 37 9.11 29.19 1.74
N GLY A 38 8.43 28.04 1.71
CA GLY A 38 6.97 27.96 1.85
C GLY A 38 6.50 26.66 2.48
N SER A 39 5.27 26.25 2.13
CA SER A 39 4.66 24.99 2.58
C SER A 39 4.30 24.12 1.39
N VAL A 40 4.57 22.82 1.48
CA VAL A 40 4.04 21.82 0.54
C VAL A 40 2.65 21.41 1.01
N VAL A 41 1.68 21.37 0.10
CA VAL A 41 0.33 20.88 0.40
C VAL A 41 0.33 19.35 0.29
N PRO A 42 0.00 18.61 1.36
CA PRO A 42 -0.10 17.16 1.30
C PRO A 42 -1.22 16.70 0.38
N SER A 43 -0.97 15.59 -0.32
CA SER A 43 -2.01 14.77 -0.93
C SER A 43 -2.60 13.84 0.12
N HIS A 44 -3.80 13.31 -0.14
CA HIS A 44 -4.46 12.36 0.74
C HIS A 44 -5.17 11.27 -0.03
N ILE A 45 -5.24 10.07 0.56
CA ILE A 45 -6.17 9.01 0.15
C ILE A 45 -7.54 9.23 0.82
N PRO A 46 -8.62 8.59 0.33
CA PRO A 46 -9.92 8.65 1.02
C PRO A 46 -9.83 8.18 2.47
N GLN A 47 -10.71 8.71 3.33
CA GLN A 47 -10.82 8.21 4.70
C GLN A 47 -11.49 6.83 4.74
N LYS A 48 -11.29 6.08 5.84
CA LYS A 48 -11.91 4.77 6.10
C LYS A 48 -11.44 3.64 5.18
N VAL A 49 -10.18 3.67 4.76
CA VAL A 49 -9.52 2.63 3.95
C VAL A 49 -8.27 2.08 4.65
N GLY A 50 -8.20 2.23 5.97
CA GLY A 50 -7.05 1.85 6.77
C GLY A 50 -5.97 2.92 6.83
N PHE A 51 -4.72 2.49 7.06
CA PHE A 51 -3.53 3.34 7.05
C PHE A 51 -2.71 3.10 5.79
N LEU A 52 -2.25 4.19 5.19
CA LEU A 52 -1.43 4.22 3.99
C LEU A 52 -0.07 3.56 4.25
N VAL A 53 0.31 2.64 3.36
CA VAL A 53 1.60 1.95 3.40
C VAL A 53 2.45 2.30 2.20
N ASP A 54 1.85 2.42 1.02
CA ASP A 54 2.54 2.86 -0.18
C ASP A 54 1.61 3.58 -1.15
N VAL A 55 2.19 4.44 -1.99
CA VAL A 55 1.49 5.14 -3.05
C VAL A 55 2.40 5.38 -4.24
N ASN A 56 1.90 5.02 -5.42
CA ASN A 56 2.50 5.37 -6.69
C ASN A 56 1.59 6.40 -7.39
N GLN A 57 1.90 7.69 -7.18
CA GLN A 57 1.12 8.78 -7.76
C GLN A 57 1.22 8.85 -9.28
N GLU A 58 2.37 8.49 -9.85
CA GLU A 58 2.58 8.51 -11.31
C GLU A 58 1.62 7.53 -12.00
N HIS A 59 1.27 6.44 -11.31
CA HIS A 59 0.37 5.41 -11.81
C HIS A 59 -1.01 5.42 -11.14
N ASN A 60 -1.33 6.46 -10.37
CA ASN A 60 -2.63 6.66 -9.73
C ASN A 60 -3.11 5.44 -8.92
N VAL A 61 -2.25 4.90 -8.04
CA VAL A 61 -2.57 3.74 -7.19
C VAL A 61 -1.98 3.90 -5.80
N TYR A 62 -2.70 3.43 -4.78
CA TYR A 62 -2.24 3.37 -3.40
C TYR A 62 -2.54 2.01 -2.77
N LEU A 63 -1.80 1.70 -1.72
CA LEU A 63 -1.93 0.52 -0.88
C LEU A 63 -2.11 1.00 0.57
N ALA A 64 -3.20 0.58 1.18
CA ALA A 64 -3.49 0.81 2.59
C ALA A 64 -3.90 -0.49 3.28
N LEU A 65 -3.73 -0.54 4.61
CA LEU A 65 -4.02 -1.71 5.42
C LEU A 65 -5.07 -1.42 6.49
N ASP A 66 -6.04 -2.32 6.60
CA ASP A 66 -7.09 -2.30 7.62
C ASP A 66 -6.85 -3.41 8.64
N LEU A 67 -6.83 -3.05 9.93
CA LEU A 67 -6.70 -4.00 11.04
C LEU A 67 -8.01 -4.77 11.23
N VAL A 68 -7.96 -6.10 11.07
CA VAL A 68 -9.13 -6.99 11.21
C VAL A 68 -9.04 -7.94 12.40
N GLY A 69 -7.85 -8.07 13.02
CA GLY A 69 -7.62 -8.88 14.22
C GLY A 69 -6.48 -8.34 15.06
N VAL A 70 -6.57 -8.49 16.38
CA VAL A 70 -5.55 -7.99 17.34
C VAL A 70 -4.74 -9.10 18.00
N THR A 71 -5.23 -10.35 17.97
CA THR A 71 -4.57 -11.51 18.58
C THR A 71 -4.75 -12.76 17.70
N PRO A 72 -3.83 -13.06 16.76
CA PRO A 72 -2.68 -12.23 16.37
C PRO A 72 -3.10 -10.96 15.62
N MET A 73 -2.19 -9.98 15.52
CA MET A 73 -2.39 -8.82 14.66
C MET A 73 -2.54 -9.27 13.21
N ALA A 74 -3.66 -8.92 12.59
CA ALA A 74 -4.04 -9.38 11.26
C ALA A 74 -4.66 -8.25 10.47
N PHE A 75 -4.28 -8.15 9.20
CA PHE A 75 -4.64 -7.05 8.31
C PHE A 75 -5.25 -7.56 7.02
N THR A 76 -6.04 -6.70 6.39
CA THR A 76 -6.42 -6.81 4.98
C THR A 76 -5.91 -5.59 4.24
N ALA A 77 -5.66 -5.73 2.94
CA ALA A 77 -5.18 -4.64 2.11
C ALA A 77 -6.29 -4.07 1.21
N THR A 78 -6.24 -2.76 1.04
CA THR A 78 -6.96 -2.03 -0.01
C THR A 78 -5.93 -1.54 -1.02
N VAL A 79 -6.05 -2.01 -2.27
CA VAL A 79 -5.23 -1.52 -3.39
C VAL A 79 -6.14 -0.80 -4.37
N ALA A 80 -6.15 0.52 -4.35
CA ALA A 80 -7.15 1.31 -5.08
C ALA A 80 -6.53 2.48 -5.83
N ARG A 81 -7.32 3.10 -6.72
CA ARG A 81 -6.91 4.34 -7.39
C ARG A 81 -7.02 5.52 -6.41
N LEU A 82 -6.21 6.56 -6.59
CA LEU A 82 -6.34 7.74 -5.73
C LEU A 82 -7.74 8.36 -5.87
N GLY A 83 -8.36 8.66 -4.73
CA GLY A 83 -9.74 9.15 -4.66
C GLY A 83 -10.81 8.06 -4.61
N GLU A 84 -10.45 6.78 -4.81
CA GLU A 84 -11.38 5.65 -4.71
C GLU A 84 -11.15 4.85 -3.43
N THR A 85 -12.22 4.30 -2.85
CA THR A 85 -12.13 3.41 -1.67
C THR A 85 -12.17 1.92 -2.04
N ARG A 86 -12.60 1.61 -3.27
CA ARG A 86 -12.79 0.23 -3.72
C ARG A 86 -11.48 -0.31 -4.31
N SER A 87 -11.05 -1.46 -3.80
CA SER A 87 -9.89 -2.15 -4.33
C SER A 87 -10.08 -2.52 -5.81
N VAL A 88 -9.04 -2.32 -6.63
CA VAL A 88 -9.00 -2.73 -8.05
C VAL A 88 -8.84 -4.24 -8.22
N LEU A 89 -8.43 -4.91 -7.13
CA LEU A 89 -8.19 -6.33 -7.03
C LEU A 89 -9.23 -6.99 -6.12
N SER A 90 -9.58 -8.24 -6.42
CA SER A 90 -10.35 -9.11 -5.53
C SER A 90 -9.58 -10.42 -5.35
N ALA A 91 -8.89 -10.54 -4.23
CA ALA A 91 -8.02 -11.67 -3.90
C ALA A 91 -8.09 -11.98 -2.39
N PRO A 92 -7.62 -13.16 -1.94
CA PRO A 92 -7.29 -13.40 -0.54
C PRO A 92 -6.33 -12.31 -0.01
N GLY A 93 -6.47 -11.87 1.23
CA GLY A 93 -5.72 -10.71 1.75
C GLY A 93 -6.32 -9.35 1.40
N ILE A 94 -7.16 -9.24 0.37
CA ILE A 94 -7.71 -7.97 -0.08
C ILE A 94 -9.11 -7.71 0.51
N TYR A 95 -9.28 -6.51 1.06
CA TYR A 95 -10.53 -6.03 1.61
C TYR A 95 -11.62 -5.99 0.53
N SER A 96 -12.83 -6.41 0.91
CA SER A 96 -14.00 -6.32 0.06
C SER A 96 -15.26 -6.33 0.91
N GLU A 97 -16.10 -5.31 0.75
CA GLU A 97 -17.42 -5.18 1.40
C GLU A 97 -18.35 -6.38 1.13
N LYS A 98 -18.11 -7.14 0.05
CA LYS A 98 -18.89 -8.34 -0.29
C LYS A 98 -18.53 -9.58 0.53
N LYS A 99 -17.38 -9.57 1.23
CA LYS A 99 -16.92 -10.68 2.07
C LYS A 99 -17.37 -10.38 3.50
N GLY A 100 -17.94 -11.37 4.18
CA GLY A 100 -18.28 -11.24 5.60
C GLY A 100 -17.03 -11.23 6.49
N ASP A 101 -17.15 -10.68 7.69
CA ASP A 101 -16.06 -10.49 8.66
C ASP A 101 -15.26 -11.76 8.96
N GLY A 102 -15.93 -12.92 9.05
CA GLY A 102 -15.25 -14.20 9.29
C GLY A 102 -14.28 -14.55 8.16
N LYS A 103 -14.71 -14.36 6.91
CA LYS A 103 -13.88 -14.60 5.73
C LYS A 103 -12.77 -13.56 5.57
N MET A 104 -13.05 -12.30 5.94
CA MET A 104 -12.02 -11.24 6.01
C MET A 104 -10.90 -11.61 6.98
N LYS A 105 -11.24 -12.15 8.15
CA LYS A 105 -10.26 -12.58 9.16
C LYS A 105 -9.49 -13.83 8.75
N GLU A 106 -10.17 -14.79 8.12
CA GLU A 106 -9.54 -16.02 7.60
C GLU A 106 -8.52 -15.70 6.50
N GLU A 107 -8.87 -14.79 5.59
CA GLU A 107 -8.00 -14.30 4.52
C GLU A 107 -7.21 -13.05 4.94
N ALA A 108 -6.90 -12.87 6.22
CA ALA A 108 -6.04 -11.78 6.67
C ALA A 108 -4.56 -12.21 6.62
N PHE A 109 -3.64 -11.27 6.75
CA PHE A 109 -2.20 -11.53 6.82
C PHE A 109 -1.52 -10.69 7.90
N SER A 110 -0.32 -11.09 8.30
CA SER A 110 0.50 -10.33 9.23
C SER A 110 1.32 -9.28 8.48
N HIS A 111 1.50 -8.11 9.10
CA HIS A 111 2.26 -7.00 8.53
C HIS A 111 3.43 -6.65 9.44
N VAL A 112 4.59 -6.38 8.84
CA VAL A 112 5.82 -6.00 9.58
C VAL A 112 6.37 -4.70 9.01
N MET A 113 6.64 -3.73 9.89
CA MET A 113 7.11 -2.40 9.48
C MET A 113 8.49 -2.41 8.78
N SER A 114 9.34 -3.40 9.06
CA SER A 114 10.67 -3.53 8.43
C SER A 114 10.61 -3.93 6.96
N THR A 115 9.50 -4.53 6.53
CA THR A 115 9.25 -4.97 5.16
C THR A 115 7.84 -4.56 4.77
N PRO A 116 7.58 -3.25 4.60
CA PRO A 116 6.24 -2.78 4.35
C PRO A 116 5.73 -3.24 2.98
N GLY A 117 4.40 -3.23 2.82
CA GLY A 117 3.78 -3.43 1.53
C GLY A 117 4.30 -2.44 0.48
N ARG A 118 4.35 -2.88 -0.77
CA ARG A 118 4.98 -2.13 -1.86
C ARG A 118 4.23 -2.27 -3.17
N ILE A 119 4.18 -1.18 -3.90
CA ILE A 119 3.71 -1.03 -5.27
C ILE A 119 4.94 -0.81 -6.15
N SER A 120 5.07 -1.62 -7.19
CA SER A 120 6.16 -1.54 -8.16
C SER A 120 6.27 -0.15 -8.81
N PRO A 121 7.47 0.24 -9.28
CA PRO A 121 7.68 1.55 -9.89
C PRO A 121 6.79 1.84 -11.11
N ASP A 122 6.44 0.81 -11.90
CA ASP A 122 5.52 0.91 -13.04
C ASP A 122 4.04 0.83 -12.66
N GLY A 123 3.74 0.69 -11.36
CA GLY A 123 2.40 0.60 -10.81
C GLY A 123 1.65 -0.70 -11.15
N ARG A 124 2.30 -1.68 -11.78
CA ARG A 124 1.64 -2.89 -12.27
C ARG A 124 1.51 -3.97 -11.21
N TYR A 125 2.50 -4.09 -10.34
CA TYR A 125 2.58 -5.13 -9.31
C TYR A 125 2.42 -4.56 -7.91
N VAL A 126 1.82 -5.36 -7.02
CA VAL A 126 1.68 -5.05 -5.60
C VAL A 126 2.04 -6.27 -4.74
N SER A 127 2.71 -6.02 -3.63
CA SER A 127 2.84 -6.94 -2.49
C SER A 127 2.26 -6.26 -1.27
N ALA A 128 1.20 -6.86 -0.70
CA ALA A 128 0.44 -6.24 0.37
C ALA A 128 1.18 -6.27 1.73
N ASP A 129 1.94 -7.33 1.98
CA ASP A 129 2.71 -7.55 3.20
C ASP A 129 4.21 -7.24 3.03
N GLY A 130 4.64 -6.91 1.82
CA GLY A 130 6.04 -6.64 1.49
C GLY A 130 6.85 -7.87 1.09
N SER A 131 6.28 -9.08 1.21
CA SER A 131 6.94 -10.32 0.80
C SER A 131 7.13 -10.38 -0.70
N MET A 132 8.30 -10.86 -1.13
CA MET A 132 8.65 -11.10 -2.55
C MET A 132 8.66 -12.58 -2.91
N ASP A 133 8.10 -13.40 -2.03
CA ASP A 133 7.81 -14.78 -2.35
C ASP A 133 6.62 -14.85 -3.31
N CYS A 134 6.90 -15.29 -4.52
CA CYS A 134 5.89 -15.52 -5.56
C CYS A 134 5.99 -16.92 -6.13
N ARG A 135 6.46 -17.89 -5.33
CA ARG A 135 6.30 -19.31 -5.66
C ARG A 135 4.82 -19.68 -5.67
N ALA A 136 4.50 -20.81 -6.28
CA ALA A 136 3.14 -21.32 -6.28
C ALA A 136 2.64 -21.53 -4.83
N GLY A 137 1.52 -20.90 -4.48
CA GLY A 137 0.93 -20.99 -3.14
C GLY A 137 1.41 -19.94 -2.14
N SER A 138 2.31 -19.03 -2.52
CA SER A 138 2.70 -17.90 -1.67
C SER A 138 1.50 -17.00 -1.36
N TYR A 139 1.42 -16.56 -0.11
CA TYR A 139 0.30 -15.78 0.41
C TYR A 139 0.80 -14.69 1.38
N PRO A 140 0.29 -13.44 1.29
CA PRO A 140 -0.67 -12.93 0.30
C PRO A 140 -0.08 -12.80 -1.12
N GLY A 141 1.25 -12.89 -1.24
CA GLY A 141 2.00 -12.97 -2.50
C GLY A 141 2.02 -11.66 -3.29
N VAL A 142 2.61 -11.73 -4.48
CA VAL A 142 2.67 -10.61 -5.43
C VAL A 142 1.53 -10.73 -6.46
N TRP A 143 0.83 -9.63 -6.70
CA TRP A 143 -0.27 -9.57 -7.66
C TRP A 143 0.02 -8.63 -8.81
N ASP A 144 -0.29 -9.07 -10.03
CA ASP A 144 -0.37 -8.22 -11.21
C ASP A 144 -1.75 -7.53 -11.23
N LEU A 145 -1.78 -6.21 -11.05
CA LEU A 145 -2.98 -5.39 -10.99
C LEU A 145 -3.66 -5.22 -12.36
N THR A 146 -2.90 -5.40 -13.45
CA THR A 146 -3.44 -5.34 -14.82
C THR A 146 -4.15 -6.65 -15.15
N LEU A 147 -3.49 -7.78 -14.89
CA LEU A 147 -4.03 -9.11 -15.16
C LEU A 147 -5.00 -9.60 -14.07
N LYS A 148 -4.96 -8.98 -12.89
CA LYS A 148 -5.70 -9.37 -11.68
C LYS A 148 -5.42 -10.81 -11.27
N LYS A 149 -4.15 -11.21 -11.33
CA LYS A 149 -3.69 -12.58 -11.05
C LYS A 149 -2.46 -12.57 -10.14
N PRO A 150 -2.25 -13.62 -9.34
CA PRO A 150 -1.00 -13.78 -8.64
C PRO A 150 0.12 -13.95 -9.67
N VAL A 151 1.28 -13.37 -9.36
CA VAL A 151 2.51 -13.64 -10.09
C VAL A 151 3.07 -14.94 -9.56
N THR A 152 3.49 -15.83 -10.47
CA THR A 152 4.16 -17.07 -10.10
C THR A 152 5.54 -17.12 -10.76
N ARG A 153 6.60 -17.12 -9.95
CA ARG A 153 7.99 -17.27 -10.40
C ARG A 153 8.83 -18.00 -9.34
N ASP A 154 9.72 -18.87 -9.79
CA ASP A 154 10.58 -19.66 -8.91
C ASP A 154 11.80 -18.88 -8.39
N ASP A 155 12.20 -17.83 -9.11
CA ASP A 155 13.32 -16.93 -8.77
C ASP A 155 12.93 -15.77 -7.84
N GLY A 156 11.66 -15.72 -7.41
CA GLY A 156 11.11 -14.63 -6.61
C GLY A 156 10.70 -13.42 -7.46
N CYS A 157 10.28 -12.35 -6.78
CA CYS A 157 9.66 -11.19 -7.43
C CYS A 157 10.40 -9.86 -7.25
N GLU A 158 11.61 -9.87 -6.68
CA GLU A 158 12.40 -8.64 -6.45
C GLU A 158 12.67 -7.84 -7.73
N GLU A 159 12.87 -8.49 -8.87
CA GLU A 159 13.07 -7.81 -10.17
C GLU A 159 11.89 -6.94 -10.62
N LEU A 160 10.69 -7.20 -10.08
CA LEU A 160 9.49 -6.40 -10.35
C LEU A 160 9.46 -5.10 -9.53
N PHE A 161 10.32 -5.00 -8.51
CA PHE A 161 10.40 -3.88 -7.58
C PHE A 161 11.83 -3.32 -7.51
N PRO A 162 12.42 -2.88 -8.63
CA PRO A 162 13.79 -2.38 -8.61
C PRO A 162 13.89 -1.12 -7.76
N GLU A 163 14.85 -1.10 -6.83
CA GLU A 163 15.29 0.12 -6.17
C GLU A 163 15.98 1.00 -7.23
N LYS A 164 15.39 2.15 -7.54
CA LYS A 164 15.99 3.17 -8.43
C LYS A 164 16.24 4.45 -7.65
#